data_AF-A0A5J4QEG2-F1
#
_entry.id   AF-A0A5J4QEG2-F1
#
_cell.length_a   1.000
_cell.length_b   1.000
_cell.length_c   1.000
_cell.angle_alpha   90.00
_cell.angle_beta   90.00
_cell.angle_gamma   90.00
#
_symmetry.space_group_name_H-M   'P 1'
#
loop_
_entity.id
_entity.type
_entity.pdbx_description
1 polymer ?
#
loop_
_entity_poly.entity_id
_entity_poly.type
_entity_poly.pdbx_seq_one_letter_code
_entity_poly.pdbx_strand_id
1 'polypeptide(L)' 'MRDFMPNVTGMGAKDIVYLLEGKGLKVLLTGVGKAYTQSIPEGTLIKTGQSVTIQLK' A
#
# COMPACT_ATOMS: atom_id res chain seq x y z
N MET A 1 15.32 -8.97 -6.83
CA MET A 1 14.98 -7.54 -6.86
C MET A 1 14.51 -7.15 -5.46
N ARG A 2 15.03 -6.06 -4.90
CA ARG A 2 14.59 -5.55 -3.59
C ARG A 2 13.63 -4.40 -3.89
N ASP A 3 12.36 -4.61 -3.59
CA ASP A 3 11.37 -3.56 -3.65
C ASP A 3 11.14 -3.00 -2.24
N PHE A 4 10.85 -1.71 -2.16
CA PHE A 4 10.60 -1.01 -0.91
C PHE A 4 9.17 -0.49 -0.89
N MET A 5 8.59 -0.42 0.29
CA MET A 5 7.25 0.10 0.50
C MET A 5 7.21 1.58 0.09
N PRO A 6 6.37 1.97 -0.89
CA PRO A 6 6.19 3.36 -1.24
C PRO A 6 5.33 4.08 -0.19
N ASN A 7 5.42 5.41 -0.17
CA ASN A 7 4.50 6.25 0.56
C ASN A 7 3.18 6.35 -0.22
N VAL A 8 2.07 5.93 0.39
CA VAL A 8 0.75 6.00 -0.24
C VAL A 8 -0.19 7.01 0.41
N THR A 9 0.32 7.82 1.33
CA THR A 9 -0.47 8.86 2.02
C THR A 9 -1.03 9.87 1.01
N GLY A 10 -2.33 10.12 1.07
CA GLY A 10 -3.03 11.03 0.17
C GLY A 10 -3.47 10.43 -1.16
N MET A 11 -3.06 9.20 -1.49
CA MET A 11 -3.54 8.51 -2.69
C MET A 11 -4.99 8.02 -2.55
N GLY A 12 -5.66 7.89 -3.69
CA GLY A 12 -6.98 7.26 -3.75
C GLY A 12 -6.88 5.73 -3.77
N ALA A 13 -7.96 5.05 -3.37
CA ALA A 13 -8.05 3.59 -3.34
C ALA A 13 -7.53 2.91 -4.62
N LYS A 14 -7.89 3.44 -5.79
CA LYS A 14 -7.50 2.89 -7.09
C LYS A 14 -5.98 2.96 -7.33
N ASP A 15 -5.38 4.11 -7.07
CA ASP A 15 -3.94 4.33 -7.24
C ASP A 15 -3.12 3.43 -6.30
N ILE A 16 -3.58 3.28 -5.07
CA ILE A 16 -2.95 2.44 -4.05
C ILE A 16 -2.91 0.98 -4.51
N VAL A 17 -4.07 0.46 -4.94
CA VAL A 17 -4.19 -0.92 -5.42
C VAL A 17 -3.29 -1.13 -6.63
N TYR A 18 -3.33 -0.23 -7.61
CA TYR A 18 -2.50 -0.32 -8.81
C TYR A 18 -1.00 -0.35 -8.49
N LEU A 19 -0.53 0.57 -7.64
CA LEU A 19 0.88 0.68 -7.28
C LEU A 19 1.39 -0.53 -6.49
N LEU A 20 0.63 -0.99 -5.50
CA LEU A 20 1.07 -2.03 -4.58
C LEU A 20 0.85 -3.44 -5.17
N GLU A 21 -0.29 -3.72 -5.80
CA GLU A 21 -0.50 -4.99 -6.53
C GLU A 21 0.48 -5.12 -7.70
N GLY A 22 0.81 -4.02 -8.37
CA GLY A 22 1.85 -4.00 -9.41
C GLY A 22 3.25 -4.38 -8.90
N LYS A 23 3.52 -4.16 -7.60
CA LYS A 23 4.73 -4.63 -6.90
C LYS A 23 4.58 -6.05 -6.35
N GLY A 24 3.45 -6.70 -6.59
CA GLY A 24 3.13 -8.05 -6.14
C GLY A 24 2.74 -8.14 -4.68
N LEU A 25 2.31 -7.03 -4.05
CA LEU A 25 1.72 -7.03 -2.71
C LEU A 25 0.23 -7.36 -2.77
N LYS A 26 -0.32 -7.88 -1.68
CA LYS A 26 -1.77 -8.04 -1.50
C LYS A 26 -2.32 -6.85 -0.71
N VAL A 27 -3.15 -6.04 -1.32
CA VAL A 27 -3.66 -4.81 -0.70
C VAL A 27 -4.99 -5.05 0.00
N LEU A 28 -5.07 -4.70 1.28
CA LEU A 28 -6.32 -4.64 2.03
C LEU A 28 -6.66 -3.19 2.35
N LEU A 29 -7.73 -2.67 1.77
CA LEU A 29 -8.21 -1.32 2.04
C LEU A 29 -9.32 -1.33 3.09
N THR A 30 -9.23 -0.42 4.06
CA THR A 30 -10.27 -0.23 5.08
C THR A 30 -10.74 1.22 5.10
N GLY A 31 -12.04 1.44 4.89
CA GLY A 31 -12.64 2.78 4.84
C GLY A 31 -12.85 3.30 3.42
N VAL A 32 -13.17 4.59 3.30
CA VAL A 32 -13.39 5.30 2.03
C VAL A 32 -12.68 6.64 2.04
N GLY A 33 -12.26 7.14 0.88
CA GLY A 33 -11.56 8.42 0.75
C GLY A 33 -10.08 8.26 0.39
N LYS A 34 -9.20 8.96 1.11
CA LYS A 34 -7.76 8.98 0.83
C LYS A 34 -6.99 8.20 1.88
N ALA A 35 -5.89 7.58 1.48
CA ALA A 35 -5.01 6.91 2.42
C ALA A 35 -4.43 7.89 3.42
N TYR A 36 -4.53 7.55 4.69
CA TYR A 36 -3.90 8.30 5.77
C TYR A 36 -2.92 7.44 6.57
N THR A 37 -3.08 6.12 6.54
CA THR A 37 -2.20 5.18 7.26
C THR A 37 -1.95 3.92 6.43
N GLN A 38 -0.71 3.45 6.45
CA GLN A 38 -0.27 2.18 5.88
C GLN A 38 0.36 1.28 6.95
N SER A 39 0.06 -0.02 6.92
CA SER A 39 0.54 -1.00 7.91
C SER A 39 2.06 -1.21 7.85
N ILE A 40 2.64 -1.13 6.64
CA ILE A 40 4.09 -1.21 6.43
C ILE A 40 4.61 0.22 6.22
N PRO A 41 5.60 0.70 7.01
CA PRO A 41 6.13 2.04 6.84
C PRO A 41 6.92 2.18 5.53
N GLU A 42 6.95 3.39 4.98
CA GLU A 42 7.71 3.72 3.77
C GLU A 42 9.20 3.35 3.90
N GLY A 43 9.83 2.93 2.80
CA GLY A 43 11.24 2.52 2.81
C GLY A 43 11.52 1.17 3.47
N THR A 44 10.50 0.46 3.96
CA THR A 44 10.64 -0.92 4.44
C THR A 44 10.78 -1.88 3.26
N LEU A 45 11.62 -2.90 3.38
CA LEU A 45 11.71 -3.96 2.38
C LEU A 45 10.40 -4.73 2.28
N ILE A 46 9.86 -4.81 1.07
CA ILE A 46 8.66 -5.58 0.76
C ILE A 46 9.00 -6.84 -0.01
N LYS A 47 8.19 -7.88 0.19
CA LYS A 47 8.29 -9.16 -0.52
C LYS A 47 7.03 -9.42 -1.32
N THR A 48 7.19 -9.98 -2.51
CA THR A 48 6.07 -10.46 -3.32
C THR A 48 5.20 -11.44 -2.52
N GLY A 49 3.88 -11.25 -2.56
CA GLY A 49 2.89 -12.02 -1.82
C GLY A 49 2.60 -11.52 -0.40
N GLN A 50 3.32 -10.49 0.08
CA GLN A 50 3.10 -9.90 1.40
C GLN A 50 1.79 -9.09 1.43
N SER A 51 1.03 -9.23 2.50
CA SER A 51 -0.21 -8.46 2.70
C SER A 51 0.07 -7.11 3.36
N VAL A 52 -0.54 -6.06 2.84
CA VAL A 52 -0.44 -4.70 3.37
C VAL A 52 -1.84 -4.12 3.57
N THR A 53 -2.09 -3.61 4.77
CA THR A 53 -3.35 -2.95 5.10
C THR A 53 -3.20 -1.45 5.01
N ILE A 54 -4.11 -0.77 4.32
CA ILE A 54 -4.15 0.68 4.18
C ILE A 54 -5.49 1.17 4.71
N GLN A 55 -5.44 2.18 5.60
CA GLN A 55 -6.64 2.82 6.12
C GLN A 55 -6.92 4.11 5.36
N LEU A 56 -8.18 4.27 4.98
CA LEU A 56 -8.72 5.42 4.25
C LEU A 56 -9.65 6.22 5.15
N LYS A 57 -9.63 7.54 5.00
CA LYS A 57 -10.56 8.48 5.64
C LYS A 57 -11.08 9.52 4.65
#